data_AF-A0A9E5K4V5-F1
#
_entry.id   AF-A0A9E5K4V5-F1
#
_cell.length_a   1.000
_cell.length_b   1.000
_cell.length_c   1.000
_cell.angle_alpha   90.00
_cell.angle_beta   90.00
_cell.angle_gamma   90.00
#
_symmetry.space_group_name_H-M   'P 1'
#
loop_
_entity.id
_entity.type
_entity.pdbx_description
1 polymer ?
#
loop_
_entity_poly.entity_id
_entity_poly.type
_entity_poly.pdbx_seq_one_letter_code
_entity_poly.pdbx_strand_id
1 'polypeptide(L)' 'MLFIRNAWIAIFIALLPILSIDAADKALPIEIPFRVTKSSHLVVRAKINNKGPFNFILDTGAPVTFFAAEPGKSLGL' A
#
# COMPACT_ATOMS: atom_id res chain seq x y z
N MET A 1 -46.78 -24.11 -14.34
CA MET A 1 -45.33 -24.00 -14.67
C MET A 1 -44.74 -22.58 -14.59
N LEU A 2 -45.53 -21.55 -14.23
CA LEU A 2 -45.05 -20.17 -14.08
C LEU A 2 -44.55 -19.85 -12.65
N PHE A 3 -45.16 -20.48 -11.62
CA PHE A 3 -44.81 -20.30 -10.21
C PHE A 3 -43.38 -20.75 -9.86
N ILE A 4 -42.94 -21.89 -10.39
CA ILE A 4 -41.58 -22.43 -10.14
C ILE A 4 -40.52 -21.51 -10.77
N ARG A 5 -40.81 -20.95 -11.96
CA ARG A 5 -39.88 -20.09 -12.68
C ARG A 5 -39.62 -18.77 -11.95
N ASN A 6 -40.64 -18.21 -11.31
CA ASN A 6 -40.53 -16.96 -10.54
C ASN A 6 -39.84 -17.19 -9.19
N ALA A 7 -39.96 -18.38 -8.60
CA ALA A 7 -39.25 -18.76 -7.39
C ALA A 7 -37.72 -18.79 -7.60
N TRP A 8 -37.25 -19.33 -8.74
CA TRP A 8 -35.82 -19.31 -9.09
C TRP A 8 -35.29 -17.89 -9.30
N ILE A 9 -36.06 -17.02 -9.95
CA ILE A 9 -35.67 -15.62 -10.17
C ILE A 9 -35.56 -14.87 -8.84
N ALA A 10 -36.51 -15.07 -7.92
CA ALA A 10 -36.46 -14.47 -6.59
C ALA A 10 -35.27 -14.98 -5.76
N ILE A 11 -34.91 -16.26 -5.88
CA ILE A 11 -33.72 -16.85 -5.25
C ILE A 11 -32.44 -16.19 -5.78
N PHE A 12 -32.30 -16.03 -7.09
CA PHE A 12 -31.12 -15.38 -7.69
C PHE A 12 -30.99 -13.90 -7.29
N ILE A 13 -32.10 -13.16 -7.21
CA ILE A 13 -32.11 -11.75 -6.79
C ILE A 13 -31.77 -11.62 -5.28
N ALA A 14 -32.25 -12.54 -4.44
CA ALA A 14 -31.93 -12.55 -3.01
C ALA A 14 -30.47 -12.96 -2.71
N LEU A 15 -29.81 -13.70 -3.60
CA LEU A 15 -28.40 -14.08 -3.50
C LEU A 15 -27.42 -13.01 -4.04
N LEU A 16 -27.88 -12.11 -4.91
CA LEU A 16 -27.06 -11.03 -5.47
C LEU A 16 -26.38 -10.12 -4.43
N PRO A 17 -27.03 -9.67 -3.33
CA PRO A 17 -26.38 -8.82 -2.34
C PRO A 17 -25.34 -9.56 -1.47
N ILE A 18 -25.36 -10.89 -1.44
CA ILE A 18 -24.36 -11.70 -0.71
C ILE A 18 -23.03 -11.75 -1.48
N LEU A 19 -23.07 -11.62 -2.81
CA LEU A 19 -21.88 -11.54 -3.68
C LEU A 19 -21.26 -10.14 -3.77
N SER A 20 -21.96 -9.10 -3.27
CA SER A 20 -21.45 -7.72 -3.20
C SER A 20 -21.08 -7.30 -1.77
N ILE A 21 -20.85 -8.27 -0.87
CA ILE A 21 -20.09 -7.98 0.36
C ILE A 21 -18.67 -7.67 -0.08
N ASP A 22 -18.51 -6.38 -0.33
CA ASP A 22 -17.30 -5.59 -0.41
C ASP A 22 -16.17 -6.27 0.36
N ALA A 23 -15.46 -7.16 -0.34
CA ALA A 23 -14.04 -7.31 -0.16
C ALA A 23 -13.41 -6.00 -0.64
N ALA A 24 -13.74 -4.90 0.04
CA ALA A 24 -12.87 -3.76 0.13
C ALA A 24 -11.53 -4.38 0.50
N ASP A 25 -10.64 -4.36 -0.46
CA ASP A 25 -9.32 -4.96 -0.46
C ASP A 25 -8.58 -4.38 0.76
N LYS A 26 -8.84 -4.93 1.94
CA LYS A 26 -8.23 -4.51 3.19
C LYS A 26 -6.86 -5.14 3.16
N ALA A 27 -6.00 -4.53 2.34
CA ALA A 27 -4.59 -4.81 2.30
C ALA A 27 -4.12 -4.90 3.76
N LEU A 28 -3.66 -6.09 4.14
CA LEU A 28 -3.15 -6.29 5.47
C LEU A 28 -2.02 -5.29 5.71
N PRO A 29 -1.91 -4.70 6.91
CA PRO A 29 -0.81 -3.80 7.22
C PRO A 29 0.53 -4.45 6.87
N ILE A 30 1.36 -3.73 6.10
CA ILE A 30 2.70 -4.20 5.76
C ILE A 30 3.65 -3.68 6.85
N GLU A 31 4.39 -4.59 7.47
CA GLU A 31 5.44 -4.23 8.40
C GLU A 31 6.68 -3.74 7.65
N ILE A 32 7.10 -2.51 7.94
CA ILE A 32 8.29 -1.91 7.34
C ILE A 32 9.40 -1.84 8.40
N PRO A 33 10.53 -2.53 8.20
CA PRO A 33 11.63 -2.50 9.16
C PRO A 33 12.30 -1.12 9.18
N PHE A 34 12.52 -0.60 10.38
CA PHE A 34 13.23 0.65 10.64
C PHE A 34 14.23 0.47 11.78
N ARG A 35 15.14 1.43 11.93
CA ARG A 35 16.08 1.49 13.06
C ARG A 35 16.16 2.91 13.62
N VAL A 36 16.47 3.02 14.90
CA VAL A 36 16.81 4.29 15.53
C VAL A 36 18.32 4.43 15.59
N THR A 37 18.86 5.56 15.14
CA THR A 37 20.31 5.85 15.24
C THR A 37 20.69 6.31 16.63
N LYS A 38 22.00 6.39 16.93
CA LYS A 38 22.49 6.99 18.18
C LYS A 38 22.07 8.45 18.37
N SER A 39 21.82 9.16 17.27
CA SER A 39 21.30 10.52 17.26
C SER A 39 19.76 10.58 17.27
N SER A 40 19.08 9.48 17.61
CA SER A 40 17.61 9.38 17.72
C SER A 40 16.84 9.63 16.42
N HIS A 41 17.46 9.42 15.25
CA HIS A 41 16.76 9.52 13.98
C HIS A 41 16.16 8.16 13.60
N LEU A 42 14.89 8.16 13.20
CA LEU A 42 14.24 7.00 12.57
C LEU A 42 14.76 6.85 11.14
N VAL A 43 15.36 5.71 10.84
CA VAL A 43 15.91 5.38 9.53
C VAL A 43 15.18 4.21 8.90
N VAL A 44 14.68 4.44 7.70
CA VAL A 44 14.06 3.43 6.83
C VAL A 44 14.91 3.20 5.58
N ARG A 45 14.73 2.05 4.94
CA ARG A 45 15.42 1.73 3.68
C ARG A 45 14.44 1.83 2.52
N ALA A 46 14.84 2.51 1.45
CA ALA A 46 14.06 2.58 0.21
C ALA A 46 14.96 2.38 -1.02
N LYS A 47 14.34 1.99 -2.14
CA LYS A 47 14.98 1.99 -3.46
C LYS A 47 14.47 3.18 -4.26
N ILE A 48 15.35 3.81 -5.01
CA ILE A 48 15.03 4.88 -5.95
C ILE A 48 15.34 4.36 -7.35
N ASN A 49 14.35 4.38 -8.25
CA ASN A 49 14.48 3.83 -9.61
C ASN A 49 15.04 2.40 -9.62
N ASN A 50 14.52 1.53 -8.75
CA ASN A 50 14.98 0.15 -8.52
C ASN A 50 16.43 -0.01 -8.01
N LYS A 51 17.18 1.09 -7.79
CA LYS A 51 18.53 1.07 -7.22
C LYS A 51 18.50 1.34 -5.71
N GLY A 52 19.48 0.82 -4.98
CA GLY A 52 19.56 0.90 -3.51
C GLY A 52 19.88 -0.45 -2.87
N PRO A 53 19.65 -0.63 -1.55
CA PRO A 53 18.88 0.25 -0.67
C PRO A 53 19.63 1.50 -0.22
N PHE A 54 18.93 2.63 -0.15
CA PHE A 54 19.41 3.87 0.47
C PHE A 54 18.76 4.06 1.84
N ASN A 55 19.49 4.68 2.76
CA ASN A 55 18.97 5.06 4.06
C ASN A 55 18.27 6.42 3.96
N PHE A 56 17.04 6.51 4.43
CA PHE A 56 16.29 7.75 4.57
C PHE A 56 15.97 7.99 6.03
N ILE A 57 16.08 9.25 6.46
CA ILE A 57 15.55 9.69 7.74
C ILE A 57 14.06 9.97 7.55
N LEU A 58 13.22 9.43 8.44
CA LEU A 58 11.81 9.79 8.49
C LEU A 58 11.68 11.14 9.20
N ASP A 59 11.51 12.20 8.41
CA ASP A 59 11.42 13.58 8.89
C ASP A 59 10.05 14.17 8.54
N THR A 60 9.16 14.27 9.52
CA THR A 60 7.83 14.86 9.36
C THR A 60 7.86 16.39 9.25
N GLY A 61 9.01 17.02 9.53
CA GLY A 61 9.21 18.48 9.42
C GLY A 61 9.75 18.91 8.05
N ALA A 62 10.19 17.98 7.21
CA ALA A 62 10.67 18.29 5.88
C ALA A 62 9.50 18.56 4.92
N PRO A 63 9.49 19.68 4.18
CA PRO A 63 8.41 20.00 3.24
C PRO A 63 8.44 19.14 1.97
N VAL A 64 9.58 18.53 1.67
CA VAL A 64 9.82 17.64 0.52
C VAL A 64 10.80 16.54 0.92
N THR A 65 10.85 15.46 0.14
CA THR A 65 11.89 14.45 0.29
C THR A 65 13.21 14.97 -0.25
N PHE A 66 14.22 15.04 0.61
CA PHE A 66 15.59 15.33 0.21
C PHE A 66 16.33 14.04 -0.13
N PHE A 67 17.18 14.11 -1.16
CA PHE A 67 18.07 13.03 -1.53
C PHE A 67 19.49 13.56 -1.68
N ALA A 68 20.48 12.76 -1.27
CA ALA A 68 21.87 13.17 -1.35
C ALA A 68 22.31 13.32 -2.83
N ALA A 69 23.03 14.40 -3.13
CA ALA A 69 23.40 14.75 -4.50
C ALA A 69 24.31 13.71 -5.18
N GLU A 70 25.26 13.13 -4.43
CA GLU A 70 26.22 12.16 -4.97
C GLU A 70 25.55 10.86 -5.47
N PRO A 71 24.73 10.14 -4.67
CA PRO A 71 23.95 9.03 -5.21
C PRO A 71 22.91 9.49 -6.24
N GLY A 72 22.30 10.68 -6.09
CA GLY A 72 21.36 11.24 -7.08
C GLY A 72 21.95 11.33 -8.49
N LYS A 73 23.18 11.86 -8.58
CA LYS A 73 23.93 11.95 -9.84
C LYS A 73 24.16 10.58 -10.48
N SER A 74 24.47 9.55 -9.69
CA SER A 74 24.64 8.16 -10.18
C SER A 74 23.34 7.54 -10.73
N LEU A 75 22.19 8.10 -10.35
CA LEU A 75 20.86 7.72 -10.81
C LEU A 75 20.36 8.57 -11.99
N GLY A 76 21.06 9.65 -12.34
CA GLY A 76 20.62 10.62 -13.35
C GLY A 76 19.54 11.58 -12.86
N LEU A 77 19.52 11.88 -11.55
CA LEU A 77 18.66 12.88 -10.91
C LEU A 77 19.35 14.25 -10.80
#